data_AF-A0A832B5A7-F1
#
_entry.id   AF-A0A832B5A7-F1
#
_cell.length_a   1.000
_cell.length_b   1.000
_cell.length_c   1.000
_cell.angle_alpha   90.00
_cell.angle_beta   90.00
_cell.angle_gamma   90.00
#
_symmetry.space_group_name_H-M   'P 1'
#
loop_
_entity.id
_entity.type
_entity.pdbx_description
1 polymer ?
#
loop_
_entity_poly.entity_id
_entity_poly.type
_entity_poly.pdbx_seq_one_letter_code
_entity_poly.pdbx_strand_id
1 'polypeptide(L)'
;MGQGRHTATKTVEDEEGPGGPARRRQLELGPLVVPAPHEPSTSRTRAVSGATEVEVGGRSARGPRESDLDLAPSKSGRTLARVADWSVRTRLIGLVLVLALVWAACVGIAGAGLLGTRSKVVGSNKTFQVFQAERDAYEGWLTDDDQSNMVSALASLHEASQQSLLDATIQQVHQGHAQAVSSLHELSKLAVGAGLPARFDATVSRTIHDLSIYNGFTNDVLADVAAGNTRAAITVMSVTNANISNATQADFDALSAMASKVEMAAKSGVVSQVNSSLVMLGILVALGIVLAVLATWWLVLSITRPLDSIGKAIAAVESGDLGARARVASRDELGAVASGLNAAIAAQQASQEAVGAQAELQRIAAADSDALSSVLRSVQGASSVDEVLHSGLDAIRSGFAFSY
;
A
#
# COMPACT_ATOMS: atom_id res chain seq x y z
N MET A 1 4.95 -33.08 29.75
CA MET A 1 6.23 -33.59 30.30
C MET A 1 7.27 -33.47 29.19
N GLY A 2 8.34 -32.68 29.24
CA GLY A 2 8.78 -31.69 30.21
C GLY A 2 9.48 -30.54 29.46
N GLN A 3 9.36 -29.31 29.96
CA GLN A 3 10.16 -28.18 29.49
C GLN A 3 11.40 -28.08 30.39
N GLY A 4 12.57 -28.10 29.75
CA GLY A 4 13.86 -28.04 30.40
C GLY A 4 14.07 -26.74 31.16
N ARG A 5 14.49 -26.83 32.42
CA ARG A 5 15.06 -25.72 33.18
C ARG A 5 16.44 -25.39 32.60
N HIS A 6 16.58 -24.24 31.96
CA HIS A 6 17.89 -23.66 31.67
C HIS A 6 18.35 -22.84 32.88
N THR A 7 19.33 -23.35 33.62
CA THR A 7 20.10 -22.60 34.61
C THR A 7 21.23 -21.87 33.91
N ALA A 8 21.26 -20.54 33.99
CA ALA A 8 22.37 -19.74 33.51
C ALA A 8 23.46 -19.67 34.58
N THR A 9 24.63 -20.25 34.31
CA THR A 9 25.84 -20.10 35.14
C THR A 9 26.74 -19.04 34.52
N LYS A 10 27.11 -18.02 35.28
CA LYS A 10 28.16 -17.05 34.93
C LYS A 10 29.42 -17.40 35.71
N THR A 11 30.48 -17.76 35.00
CA THR A 11 31.82 -17.95 35.60
C THR A 11 32.48 -16.58 35.68
N VAL A 12 32.92 -16.18 36.88
CA VAL A 12 33.78 -15.01 37.08
C VAL A 12 35.14 -15.56 37.50
N GLU A 13 36.18 -15.24 36.74
CA GLU A 13 37.57 -15.50 37.09
C GLU A 13 38.11 -14.24 37.77
N ASP A 14 38.43 -14.35 39.07
CA ASP A 14 39.16 -13.31 39.78
C ASP A 14 40.66 -13.53 39.54
N GLU A 15 41.33 -12.57 38.90
CA GLU A 15 42.79 -12.57 38.81
C GLU A 15 43.40 -12.10 40.14
N GLU A 16 43.98 -13.04 40.90
CA GLU A 16 45.01 -12.75 41.90
C GLU A 16 46.36 -13.27 41.38
N GLY A 17 47.44 -12.55 41.73
CA GLY A 17 48.79 -12.64 41.17
C GLY A 17 49.52 -14.00 41.26
N PRO A 18 50.77 -14.04 40.76
CA PRO A 18 51.38 -15.28 40.27
C PRO A 18 51.89 -16.16 41.42
N GLY A 19 51.23 -17.31 41.65
CA GLY A 19 51.83 -18.38 42.46
C GLY A 19 50.92 -19.35 43.23
N GLY A 20 49.59 -19.36 43.05
CA GLY A 20 48.70 -20.29 43.77
C GLY A 20 47.66 -21.00 42.88
N PRO A 21 47.21 -22.23 43.20
CA PRO A 21 46.21 -22.93 42.42
C PRO A 21 44.81 -22.29 42.58
N ALA A 22 44.18 -21.95 41.46
CA ALA A 22 42.87 -21.30 41.37
C ALA A 22 41.76 -22.10 42.06
N ARG A 23 41.07 -21.51 43.05
CA ARG A 23 39.85 -22.06 43.66
C ARG A 23 38.61 -21.49 42.97
N ARG A 24 37.87 -22.31 42.22
CA ARG A 24 36.56 -21.93 41.67
C ARG A 24 35.50 -21.92 42.77
N ARG A 25 34.85 -20.77 43.03
CA ARG A 25 33.57 -20.71 43.76
C ARG A 25 32.42 -20.57 42.76
N GLN A 26 31.45 -21.47 42.83
CA GLN A 26 30.16 -21.30 42.14
C GLN A 26 29.22 -20.51 43.07
N LEU A 27 28.72 -19.37 42.58
CA LEU A 27 27.61 -18.65 43.20
C LEU A 27 26.32 -19.05 42.47
N GLU A 28 25.40 -19.71 43.17
CA GLU A 28 24.06 -19.98 42.67
C GLU A 28 23.20 -18.70 42.75
N LEU A 29 22.83 -18.15 41.59
CA LEU A 29 21.84 -17.08 41.50
C LEU A 29 20.44 -17.72 41.56
N GLY A 30 19.62 -17.30 42.53
CA GLY A 30 18.22 -17.73 42.65
C GLY A 30 17.36 -17.36 41.42
N PRO A 31 16.22 -18.03 41.22
CA PRO A 31 15.43 -17.90 39.99
C PRO A 31 14.82 -16.51 39.81
N LEU A 32 14.99 -15.93 38.62
CA LEU A 32 14.27 -14.73 38.16
C LEU A 32 12.76 -15.04 38.05
N VAL A 33 11.94 -14.25 38.75
CA VAL A 33 10.48 -14.23 38.56
C VAL A 33 10.15 -13.29 37.40
N VAL A 34 9.61 -13.83 36.32
CA VAL A 34 9.08 -13.07 35.18
C VAL A 34 7.59 -12.79 35.43
N PRO A 35 7.10 -11.53 35.40
CA PRO A 35 5.67 -11.25 35.54
C PRO A 35 4.92 -11.58 34.24
N ALA A 36 3.78 -12.26 34.37
CA ALA A 36 2.90 -12.66 33.27
C ALA A 36 2.07 -11.47 32.72
N PRO A 37 1.63 -11.52 31.45
CA PRO A 37 0.84 -10.45 30.83
C PRO A 37 -0.63 -10.44 31.31
N HIS A 38 -1.18 -9.24 31.51
CA HIS A 38 -2.57 -9.00 31.93
C HIS A 38 -3.59 -9.32 30.82
N GLU A 39 -4.59 -10.14 31.14
CA GLU A 39 -5.85 -10.28 30.38
C GLU A 39 -6.93 -9.29 30.88
N PRO A 40 -7.82 -8.78 30.00
CA PRO A 40 -8.86 -7.83 30.38
C PRO A 40 -10.10 -8.51 30.99
N SER A 41 -10.48 -7.99 32.17
CA SER A 41 -11.68 -8.33 32.94
C SER A 41 -12.98 -8.01 32.19
N THR A 42 -13.85 -9.02 32.04
CA THR A 42 -15.27 -8.84 31.71
C THR A 42 -16.09 -8.81 33.01
N SER A 43 -16.74 -7.68 33.30
CA SER A 43 -17.66 -7.55 34.41
C SER A 43 -19.07 -7.17 33.93
N ARG A 44 -19.97 -8.13 34.13
CA ARG A 44 -21.43 -8.05 34.13
C ARG A 44 -21.95 -6.84 34.92
N THR A 45 -22.99 -6.18 34.39
CA THR A 45 -23.93 -5.41 35.22
C THR A 45 -25.33 -5.99 35.07
N ARG A 46 -25.92 -6.27 36.23
CA ARG A 46 -27.15 -6.99 36.48
C ARG A 46 -28.35 -6.03 36.41
N ALA A 47 -29.47 -6.57 35.94
CA ALA A 47 -30.80 -5.97 35.93
C ALA A 47 -31.28 -5.52 37.31
N VAL A 48 -32.08 -4.45 37.32
CA VAL A 48 -33.01 -4.12 38.41
C VAL A 48 -34.42 -3.99 37.82
N SER A 49 -35.33 -4.69 38.48
CA SER A 49 -36.75 -4.84 38.24
C SER A 49 -37.54 -3.62 38.74
N GLY A 50 -38.62 -3.29 38.03
CA GLY A 50 -39.67 -2.39 38.47
C GLY A 50 -40.97 -2.76 37.75
N ALA A 51 -41.82 -3.51 38.45
CA ALA A 51 -43.11 -3.99 37.99
C ALA A 51 -44.24 -3.03 38.43
N THR A 52 -45.18 -2.78 37.52
CA THR A 52 -46.59 -2.41 37.76
C THR A 52 -47.32 -2.73 36.46
N GLU A 53 -48.04 -3.84 36.36
CA GLU A 53 -49.41 -4.11 36.81
C GLU A 53 -50.36 -4.10 35.61
N VAL A 54 -51.15 -5.17 35.53
CA VAL A 54 -51.96 -5.61 34.42
C VAL A 54 -53.37 -5.04 34.58
N GLU A 55 -53.94 -4.45 33.54
CA GLU A 55 -55.39 -4.31 33.43
C GLU A 55 -55.88 -4.70 32.03
N VAL A 56 -56.82 -5.66 32.03
CA VAL A 56 -57.47 -6.24 30.86
C VAL A 56 -58.74 -5.44 30.57
N GLY A 57 -58.86 -4.87 29.37
CA GLY A 57 -60.07 -4.20 28.91
C GLY A 57 -60.20 -4.27 27.39
N GLY A 58 -60.98 -5.24 26.91
CA GLY A 58 -61.25 -5.40 25.48
C GLY A 58 -62.19 -4.33 24.94
N ARG A 59 -61.92 -3.88 23.70
CA ARG A 59 -62.94 -3.48 22.71
C ARG A 59 -62.32 -3.26 21.32
N SER A 60 -62.72 -4.15 20.41
CA SER A 60 -62.92 -3.98 18.95
C SER A 60 -62.44 -2.68 18.28
N ALA A 61 -61.48 -2.77 17.37
CA ALA A 61 -61.45 -1.96 16.15
C ALA A 61 -60.78 -2.72 14.99
N ARG A 62 -61.52 -2.79 13.88
CA ARG A 62 -61.22 -3.47 12.62
C ARG A 62 -60.47 -2.49 11.72
N GLY A 63 -59.30 -2.85 11.17
CA GLY A 63 -58.53 -2.03 10.22
C GLY A 63 -57.34 -2.80 9.61
N PRO A 64 -56.87 -2.46 8.40
CA PRO A 64 -56.91 -3.39 7.26
C PRO A 64 -55.61 -4.14 6.93
N ARG A 65 -55.82 -5.12 6.03
CA ARG A 65 -54.95 -6.19 5.51
C ARG A 65 -53.62 -5.72 4.92
N GLU A 66 -52.61 -6.57 5.07
CA GLU A 66 -51.38 -6.63 4.28
C GLU A 66 -51.70 -6.76 2.78
N SER A 67 -51.45 -5.71 2.02
CA SER A 67 -51.11 -5.74 0.59
C SER A 67 -50.61 -4.35 0.19
N ASP A 68 -49.52 -4.31 -0.58
CA ASP A 68 -48.86 -3.13 -1.16
C ASP A 68 -47.69 -2.54 -0.36
N LEU A 69 -46.62 -3.33 -0.23
CA LEU A 69 -45.25 -2.79 -0.17
C LEU A 69 -44.74 -2.67 -1.60
N ASP A 70 -45.07 -1.54 -2.21
CA ASP A 70 -44.57 -1.07 -3.50
C ASP A 70 -43.03 -0.92 -3.41
N LEU A 71 -42.31 -1.87 -4.03
CA LEU A 71 -40.85 -1.82 -4.17
C LEU A 71 -40.48 -0.66 -5.09
N ALA A 72 -40.21 0.51 -4.52
CA ALA A 72 -39.62 1.62 -5.24
C ALA A 72 -38.29 1.17 -5.90
N PRO A 73 -38.09 1.38 -7.22
CA PRO A 73 -36.88 0.94 -7.90
C PRO A 73 -35.66 1.69 -7.36
N SER A 74 -34.63 0.94 -6.98
CA SER A 74 -33.40 1.49 -6.42
C SER A 74 -32.76 2.50 -7.38
N LYS A 75 -32.46 3.70 -6.87
CA LYS A 75 -31.86 4.80 -7.64
C LYS A 75 -30.47 4.47 -8.21
N SER A 76 -29.86 3.35 -7.80
CA SER A 76 -28.55 2.88 -8.27
C SER A 76 -28.55 2.38 -9.73
N GLY A 77 -29.70 1.96 -10.28
CA GLY A 77 -29.79 1.50 -11.68
C GLY A 77 -29.85 2.61 -12.74
N ARG A 78 -30.14 3.86 -12.35
CA ARG A 78 -30.41 4.97 -13.30
C ARG A 78 -29.16 5.63 -13.88
N THR A 79 -28.01 5.54 -13.22
CA THR A 79 -26.76 6.17 -13.67
C THR A 79 -26.00 5.28 -14.67
N LEU A 80 -25.94 3.97 -14.45
CA LEU A 80 -25.33 3.00 -15.38
C LEU A 80 -26.09 2.94 -16.72
N ALA A 81 -27.42 3.08 -16.69
CA ALA A 81 -28.25 3.09 -17.90
C ALA A 81 -27.92 4.24 -18.86
N ARG A 82 -27.40 5.38 -18.37
CA ARG A 82 -27.07 6.54 -19.22
C ARG A 82 -25.75 6.41 -19.98
N VAL A 83 -24.80 5.63 -19.45
CA VAL A 83 -23.49 5.42 -20.09
C VAL A 83 -23.57 4.30 -21.15
N ALA A 84 -24.57 3.43 -21.03
CA ALA A 84 -24.88 2.38 -22.01
C ALA A 84 -25.49 2.91 -23.32
N ASP A 85 -25.84 4.19 -23.39
CA ASP A 85 -26.25 4.85 -24.64
C ASP A 85 -25.10 5.64 -25.29
N TRP A 86 -23.94 5.72 -24.62
CA TRP A 86 -22.79 6.42 -25.19
C TRP A 86 -22.21 5.67 -26.36
N SER A 87 -21.75 6.41 -27.35
CA SER A 87 -20.95 5.89 -28.45
C SER A 87 -19.77 5.04 -27.94
N VAL A 88 -19.45 3.92 -28.62
CA VAL A 88 -18.33 3.03 -28.29
C VAL A 88 -17.02 3.82 -28.20
N ARG A 89 -16.81 4.76 -29.13
CA ARG A 89 -15.64 5.66 -29.12
C ARG A 89 -15.59 6.48 -27.84
N THR A 90 -16.73 7.02 -27.41
CA THR A 90 -16.84 7.84 -26.20
C THR A 90 -16.52 7.02 -24.94
N ARG A 91 -16.96 5.76 -24.90
CA ARG A 91 -16.63 4.82 -23.82
C ARG A 91 -15.13 4.54 -23.73
N LEU A 92 -14.49 4.27 -24.86
CA LEU A 92 -13.04 4.00 -24.92
C LEU A 92 -12.21 5.24 -24.56
N ILE A 93 -12.56 6.42 -25.06
CA ILE A 93 -11.89 7.67 -24.68
C ILE A 93 -12.08 7.95 -23.20
N GLY A 94 -13.31 7.79 -22.69
CA GLY A 94 -13.61 7.95 -21.26
C GLY A 94 -12.77 7.01 -20.40
N LEU A 95 -12.61 5.74 -20.80
CA LEU A 95 -11.78 4.78 -20.11
C LEU A 95 -10.31 5.22 -20.06
N VAL A 96 -9.74 5.61 -21.20
CA VAL A 96 -8.34 6.08 -21.28
C VAL A 96 -8.15 7.32 -20.41
N LEU A 97 -9.09 8.27 -20.40
CA LEU A 97 -9.03 9.45 -19.55
C LEU A 97 -9.08 9.09 -18.07
N VAL A 98 -9.96 8.18 -17.66
CA VAL A 98 -10.03 7.71 -16.27
C VAL A 98 -8.72 7.04 -15.86
N LEU A 99 -8.17 6.15 -16.70
CA LEU A 99 -6.89 5.49 -16.43
C LEU A 99 -5.74 6.51 -16.37
N ALA A 100 -5.72 7.50 -17.25
CA ALA A 100 -4.71 8.57 -17.24
C ALA A 100 -4.82 9.44 -15.97
N LEU A 101 -6.03 9.77 -15.52
CA LEU A 101 -6.26 10.51 -14.28
C LEU A 101 -5.82 9.72 -13.05
N VAL A 102 -6.13 8.42 -13.00
CA VAL A 102 -5.69 7.53 -11.92
C VAL A 102 -4.16 7.44 -11.92
N TRP A 103 -3.55 7.26 -13.08
CA TRP A 103 -2.10 7.24 -13.22
C TRP A 103 -1.46 8.56 -12.75
N ALA A 104 -2.00 9.69 -13.18
CA ALA A 104 -1.53 11.01 -12.75
C ALA A 104 -1.68 11.22 -11.24
N ALA A 105 -2.79 10.77 -10.65
CA ALA A 105 -2.99 10.80 -9.20
C ALA A 105 -1.94 9.91 -8.48
N CYS A 106 -1.69 8.70 -8.98
CA CYS A 106 -0.66 7.80 -8.44
C CYS A 106 0.73 8.45 -8.48
N VAL A 107 1.11 9.05 -9.60
CA VAL A 107 2.39 9.74 -9.76
C VAL A 107 2.48 10.94 -8.83
N GLY A 108 1.42 11.74 -8.72
CA GLY A 108 1.39 12.90 -7.82
C GLY A 108 1.53 12.51 -6.35
N ILE A 109 0.83 11.46 -5.92
CA ILE A 109 0.86 10.95 -4.55
C ILE A 109 2.23 10.32 -4.23
N ALA A 110 2.77 9.51 -5.13
CA ALA A 110 4.12 8.94 -4.98
C ALA A 110 5.19 10.04 -4.94
N GLY A 111 5.08 11.05 -5.80
CA GLY A 111 5.96 12.22 -5.82
C GLY A 111 5.92 13.02 -4.51
N ALA A 112 4.71 13.28 -3.98
CA ALA A 112 4.54 13.94 -2.69
C ALA A 112 5.14 13.12 -1.53
N GLY A 113 4.95 11.80 -1.52
CA GLY A 113 5.55 10.89 -0.54
C GLY A 113 7.08 10.91 -0.58
N LEU A 114 7.67 10.91 -1.78
CA LEU A 114 9.13 10.96 -1.96
C LEU A 114 9.72 12.31 -1.54
N LEU A 115 9.06 13.42 -1.89
CA LEU A 115 9.46 14.77 -1.47
C LEU A 115 9.40 14.92 0.06
N GLY A 116 8.33 14.42 0.70
CA GLY A 116 8.21 14.41 2.16
C GLY A 116 9.29 13.57 2.83
N THR A 117 9.63 12.41 2.26
CA THR A 117 10.71 11.55 2.75
C THR A 117 12.06 12.25 2.63
N ARG A 118 12.35 12.89 1.48
CA ARG A 118 13.58 13.66 1.27
C ARG A 118 13.73 14.78 2.30
N SER A 119 12.65 15.55 2.54
CA SER A 119 12.66 16.62 3.54
C SER A 119 13.00 16.10 4.95
N LYS A 120 12.39 14.99 5.37
CA LYS A 120 12.67 14.37 6.67
C LYS A 120 14.07 13.77 6.78
N VAL A 121 14.57 13.14 5.71
CA VAL A 121 15.96 12.61 5.66
C VAL A 121 16.98 13.75 5.76
N VAL A 122 16.76 14.87 5.05
CA VAL A 122 17.63 16.06 5.15
C VAL A 122 17.59 16.66 6.56
N GLY A 123 16.42 16.73 7.19
CA GLY A 123 16.30 17.11 8.60
C GLY A 123 17.08 16.17 9.53
N SER A 124 16.96 14.85 9.32
CA SER A 124 17.69 13.84 10.08
C SER A 124 19.20 13.94 9.92
N ASN A 125 19.70 14.41 8.77
CA ASN A 125 21.13 14.59 8.55
C ASN A 125 21.72 15.65 9.50
N LYS A 126 21.00 16.76 9.75
CA LYS A 126 21.43 17.77 10.74
C LYS A 126 21.45 17.19 12.15
N THR A 127 20.43 16.41 12.52
CA THR A 127 20.41 15.71 13.81
C THR A 127 21.59 14.75 13.96
N PHE A 128 21.95 14.03 12.89
CA PHE A 128 23.09 13.12 12.91
C PHE A 128 24.43 13.87 13.02
N GLN A 129 24.53 15.08 12.46
CA GLN A 129 25.69 15.96 12.65
C GLN A 129 25.80 16.46 14.10
N VAL A 130 24.67 16.79 14.75
CA VAL A 130 24.66 17.14 16.19
C VAL A 130 25.18 15.98 17.03
N PHE A 131 24.69 14.77 16.79
CA PHE A 131 25.13 13.59 17.52
C PHE A 131 26.62 13.30 17.31
N GLN A 132 27.11 13.37 16.06
CA GLN A 132 28.54 13.19 15.78
C GLN A 132 29.40 14.25 16.45
N ALA A 133 29.08 15.54 16.29
CA ALA A 133 29.86 16.62 16.90
C ALA A 133 29.90 16.52 18.44
N GLU A 134 28.82 16.05 19.07
CA GLU A 134 28.78 15.78 20.50
C GLU A 134 29.67 14.57 20.89
N ARG A 135 29.65 13.49 20.13
CA ARG A 135 30.54 12.33 20.33
C ARG A 135 32.00 12.68 20.11
N ASP A 136 32.33 13.38 19.03
CA ASP A 136 33.69 13.82 18.72
C ASP A 136 34.24 14.74 19.82
N ALA A 137 33.39 15.60 20.39
CA ALA A 137 33.75 16.46 21.51
C ALA A 137 34.06 15.63 22.78
N TYR A 138 33.22 14.66 23.08
CA TYR A 138 33.40 13.77 24.23
C TYR A 138 34.66 12.91 24.09
N GLU A 139 34.89 12.33 22.91
CA GLU A 139 36.09 11.53 22.62
C GLU A 139 37.37 12.37 22.70
N GLY A 140 37.33 13.63 22.28
CA GLY A 140 38.44 14.57 22.44
C GLY A 140 38.78 14.79 23.92
N TRP A 141 37.76 15.03 24.76
CA TRP A 141 37.98 15.23 26.20
C TRP A 141 38.45 13.96 26.90
N LEU A 142 37.89 12.78 26.57
CA LEU A 142 38.39 11.51 27.08
C LEU A 142 39.85 11.26 26.68
N THR A 143 40.23 11.62 25.45
CA THR A 143 41.62 11.52 25.01
C THR A 143 42.52 12.46 25.82
N ASP A 144 42.10 13.70 26.07
CA ASP A 144 42.82 14.65 26.94
C ASP A 144 43.01 14.06 28.36
N ASP A 145 41.92 13.59 28.98
CA ASP A 145 41.93 13.05 30.35
C ASP A 145 42.76 11.76 30.49
N ASP A 146 42.51 10.76 29.64
CA ASP A 146 43.21 9.48 29.67
C ASP A 146 44.69 9.65 29.38
N GLN A 147 45.05 10.48 28.40
CA GLN A 147 46.45 10.70 28.05
C GLN A 147 47.17 11.53 29.10
N SER A 148 46.50 12.45 29.78
CA SER A 148 47.10 13.21 30.89
C SER A 148 47.38 12.33 32.12
N ASN A 149 46.53 11.34 32.39
CA ASN A 149 46.80 10.28 33.34
C ASN A 149 48.03 9.44 32.92
N MET A 150 48.13 9.08 31.65
CA MET A 150 49.29 8.36 31.10
C MET A 150 50.58 9.17 31.16
N VAL A 151 50.54 10.49 30.91
CA VAL A 151 51.69 11.39 31.06
C VAL A 151 52.23 11.31 32.49
N SER A 152 51.33 11.40 33.48
CA SER A 152 51.71 11.31 34.90
C SER A 152 52.32 9.95 35.25
N ALA A 153 51.78 8.86 34.70
CA ALA A 153 52.30 7.51 34.90
C ALA A 153 53.69 7.32 34.25
N LEU A 154 53.86 7.71 32.99
CA LEU A 154 55.12 7.59 32.25
C LEU A 154 56.24 8.42 32.90
N ALA A 155 55.93 9.64 33.33
CA ALA A 155 56.86 10.49 34.06
C ALA A 155 57.34 9.84 35.38
N SER A 156 56.51 8.99 36.00
CA SER A 156 56.83 8.37 37.30
C SER A 156 57.82 7.22 37.19
N LEU A 157 57.99 6.67 35.98
CA LEU A 157 58.95 5.61 35.72
C LEU A 157 60.40 6.12 35.74
N HIS A 158 60.61 7.42 35.45
CA HIS A 158 61.95 8.02 35.34
C HIS A 158 62.89 7.27 34.38
N GLU A 159 62.33 6.67 33.32
CA GLU A 159 63.06 5.87 32.34
C GLU A 159 63.27 6.63 31.03
N ALA A 160 64.53 6.88 30.67
CA ALA A 160 64.87 7.53 29.40
C ALA A 160 64.37 6.75 28.16
N SER A 161 64.18 5.42 28.29
CA SER A 161 63.64 4.58 27.22
C SER A 161 62.19 4.92 26.86
N GLN A 162 61.45 5.55 27.78
CA GLN A 162 60.04 5.91 27.60
C GLN A 162 59.84 7.33 27.07
N GLN A 163 60.91 8.12 26.89
CA GLN A 163 60.80 9.53 26.51
C GLN A 163 60.01 9.73 25.21
N SER A 164 60.23 8.89 24.20
CA SER A 164 59.49 8.98 22.93
C SER A 164 57.99 8.70 23.10
N LEU A 165 57.61 7.81 24.02
CA LEU A 165 56.21 7.54 24.31
C LEU A 165 55.60 8.70 25.08
N LEU A 166 56.30 9.23 26.09
CA LEU A 166 55.89 10.42 26.84
C LEU A 166 55.63 11.62 25.91
N ASP A 167 56.57 11.93 25.01
CA ASP A 167 56.42 13.04 24.06
C ASP A 167 55.19 12.83 23.16
N ALA A 168 54.95 11.60 22.68
CA ALA A 168 53.78 11.27 21.87
C ALA A 168 52.47 11.41 22.67
N THR A 169 52.45 10.94 23.92
CA THR A 169 51.29 11.07 24.82
C THR A 169 50.97 12.55 25.10
N ILE A 170 51.97 13.40 25.32
CA ILE A 170 51.78 14.85 25.46
C ILE A 170 51.16 15.46 24.18
N GLN A 171 51.58 15.02 22.99
CA GLN A 171 50.94 15.46 21.75
C GLN A 171 49.46 15.02 21.67
N GLN A 172 49.15 13.82 22.12
CA GLN A 172 47.76 13.32 22.14
C GLN A 172 46.88 14.09 23.13
N VAL A 173 47.42 14.53 24.28
CA VAL A 173 46.74 15.45 25.21
C VAL A 173 46.30 16.73 24.48
N HIS A 174 47.24 17.39 23.81
CA HIS A 174 46.93 18.62 23.06
C HIS A 174 45.93 18.40 21.92
N GLN A 175 46.04 17.28 21.22
CA GLN A 175 45.11 16.92 20.13
C GLN A 175 43.70 16.64 20.66
N GLY A 176 43.58 15.89 21.76
CA GLY A 176 42.31 15.61 22.43
C GLY A 176 41.60 16.89 22.86
N HIS A 177 42.33 17.78 23.53
CA HIS A 177 41.79 19.08 23.94
C HIS A 177 41.31 19.92 22.74
N ALA A 178 42.14 20.02 21.69
CA ALA A 178 41.79 20.77 20.49
C ALA A 178 40.56 20.19 19.77
N GLN A 179 40.47 18.85 19.69
CA GLN A 179 39.30 18.15 19.16
C GLN A 179 38.06 18.49 20.00
N ALA A 180 38.12 18.37 21.33
CA ALA A 180 37.00 18.64 22.23
C ALA A 180 36.44 20.06 22.02
N VAL A 181 37.31 21.06 22.04
CA VAL A 181 36.92 22.48 21.89
C VAL A 181 36.35 22.76 20.49
N SER A 182 37.00 22.27 19.44
CA SER A 182 36.53 22.50 18.07
C SER A 182 35.16 21.86 17.82
N SER A 183 34.96 20.63 18.29
CA SER A 183 33.70 19.90 18.15
C SER A 183 32.57 20.54 18.98
N LEU A 184 32.84 21.08 20.18
CA LEU A 184 31.84 21.84 20.95
C LEU A 184 31.44 23.15 20.26
N HIS A 185 32.39 23.85 19.62
CA HIS A 185 32.07 25.02 18.81
C HIS A 185 31.21 24.67 17.59
N GLU A 186 31.49 23.58 16.90
CA GLU A 186 30.62 23.08 15.83
C GLU A 186 29.24 22.68 16.35
N LEU A 187 29.19 22.01 17.50
CA LEU A 187 27.93 21.63 18.15
C LEU A 187 27.06 22.84 18.47
N SER A 188 27.65 23.93 18.96
CA SER A 188 26.95 25.21 19.20
C SER A 188 26.36 25.80 17.91
N LYS A 189 27.10 25.76 16.78
CA LYS A 189 26.59 26.22 15.48
C LYS A 189 25.43 25.38 14.97
N LEU A 190 25.52 24.06 15.16
CA LEU A 190 24.49 23.11 14.70
C LEU A 190 23.18 23.24 15.51
N ALA A 191 23.28 23.57 16.80
CA ALA A 191 22.14 23.66 17.69
C ALA A 191 21.09 24.70 17.26
N VAL A 192 21.53 25.86 16.77
CA VAL A 192 20.68 26.95 16.25
C VAL A 192 19.76 26.49 15.11
N GLY A 193 20.15 25.44 14.36
CA GLY A 193 19.41 24.93 13.20
C GLY A 193 18.69 23.60 13.39
N ALA A 194 18.84 22.94 14.55
CA ALA A 194 18.37 21.57 14.78
C ALA A 194 17.11 21.46 15.67
N GLY A 195 16.56 22.58 16.16
CA GLY A 195 15.37 22.58 17.02
C GLY A 195 15.65 22.02 18.43
N LEU A 196 16.90 22.12 18.88
CA LEU A 196 17.32 21.73 20.22
C LEU A 196 16.74 22.67 21.28
N PRO A 197 16.51 22.18 22.53
CA PRO A 197 15.97 23.03 23.58
C PRO A 197 17.01 24.08 24.02
N ALA A 198 16.57 25.25 24.47
CA ALA A 198 17.48 26.35 24.88
C ALA A 198 18.52 25.95 25.96
N ARG A 199 18.20 24.96 26.79
CA ARG A 199 19.15 24.38 27.77
C ARG A 199 20.36 23.69 27.11
N PHE A 200 20.25 23.28 25.85
CA PHE A 200 21.33 22.62 25.11
C PHE A 200 22.49 23.59 24.89
N ASP A 201 22.22 24.77 24.33
CA ASP A 201 23.24 25.81 24.10
C ASP A 201 23.89 26.28 25.40
N ALA A 202 23.07 26.42 26.45
CA ALA A 202 23.56 26.76 27.79
C ALA A 202 24.49 25.66 28.34
N THR A 203 24.18 24.39 28.08
CA THR A 203 25.04 23.26 28.48
C THR A 203 26.33 23.28 27.66
N VAL A 204 26.28 23.39 26.33
CA VAL A 204 27.48 23.49 25.47
C VAL A 204 28.40 24.63 25.92
N SER A 205 27.85 25.81 26.21
CA SER A 205 28.62 26.97 26.67
C SER A 205 29.29 26.71 28.02
N ARG A 206 28.58 26.05 28.95
CA ARG A 206 29.14 25.63 30.23
C ARG A 206 30.23 24.58 30.06
N THR A 207 30.03 23.61 29.17
CA THR A 207 31.01 22.56 28.90
C THR A 207 32.30 23.14 28.32
N ILE A 208 32.22 24.11 27.40
CA ILE A 208 33.39 24.83 26.88
C ILE A 208 34.14 25.56 28.00
N HIS A 209 33.41 26.22 28.89
CA HIS A 209 33.99 26.91 30.04
C HIS A 209 34.69 25.92 30.99
N ASP A 210 34.04 24.82 31.33
CA ASP A 210 34.58 23.82 32.26
C ASP A 210 35.79 23.08 31.66
N LEU A 211 35.79 22.82 30.34
CA LEU A 211 36.95 22.29 29.61
C LEU A 211 38.16 23.25 29.65
N SER A 212 37.93 24.56 29.61
CA SER A 212 38.99 25.55 29.74
C SER A 212 39.62 25.51 31.14
N ILE A 213 38.79 25.37 32.19
CA ILE A 213 39.28 25.20 33.57
C ILE A 213 40.02 23.87 33.72
N TYR A 214 39.46 22.77 33.20
CA TYR A 214 40.08 21.45 33.21
C TYR A 214 41.47 21.49 32.55
N ASN A 215 41.59 22.11 31.38
CA ASN A 215 42.86 22.27 30.67
C ASN A 215 43.90 23.08 31.46
N GLY A 216 43.47 23.96 32.37
CA GLY A 216 44.37 24.60 33.34
C GLY A 216 45.13 23.56 34.18
N PHE A 217 44.42 22.56 34.71
CA PHE A 217 45.03 21.46 35.46
C PHE A 217 45.90 20.56 34.56
N THR A 218 45.49 20.30 33.33
CA THR A 218 46.32 19.59 32.34
C THR A 218 47.65 20.32 32.12
N ASN A 219 47.63 21.65 31.95
CA ASN A 219 48.85 22.44 31.78
C ASN A 219 49.75 22.40 33.03
N ASP A 220 49.16 22.41 34.23
CA ASP A 220 49.91 22.25 35.48
C ASP A 220 50.60 20.88 35.55
N VAL A 221 49.92 19.80 35.13
CA VAL A 221 50.50 18.45 35.03
C VAL A 221 51.69 18.44 34.08
N LEU A 222 51.54 19.01 32.88
CA LEU A 222 52.63 19.08 31.90
C LEU A 222 53.82 19.89 32.43
N ALA A 223 53.57 21.00 33.14
CA ALA A 223 54.60 21.82 33.76
C ALA A 223 55.33 21.07 34.89
N ASP A 224 54.59 20.35 35.75
CA ASP A 224 55.17 19.54 36.82
C ASP A 224 56.01 18.38 36.28
N VAL A 225 55.55 17.70 35.22
CA VAL A 225 56.33 16.66 34.54
C VAL A 225 57.61 17.24 33.95
N ALA A 226 57.55 18.39 33.27
CA ALA A 226 58.73 19.06 32.72
C ALA A 226 59.74 19.49 33.80
N ALA A 227 59.25 19.82 35.00
CA ALA A 227 60.07 20.17 36.17
C ALA A 227 60.59 18.95 36.95
N GLY A 228 60.19 17.73 36.60
CA GLY A 228 60.52 16.51 37.35
C GLY A 228 59.71 16.33 38.65
N ASN A 229 58.64 17.10 38.84
CA ASN A 229 57.77 17.08 40.02
C ASN A 229 56.67 16.02 39.89
N THR A 230 57.01 14.77 39.61
CA THR A 230 56.02 13.74 39.24
C THR A 230 54.94 13.49 40.31
N ARG A 231 55.27 13.64 41.59
CA ARG A 231 54.26 13.53 42.67
C ARG A 231 53.21 14.64 42.59
N ALA A 232 53.62 15.86 42.22
CA ALA A 232 52.71 16.98 42.07
C ALA A 232 51.80 16.76 40.84
N ALA A 233 52.37 16.35 39.71
CA ALA A 233 51.61 15.97 38.51
C ALA A 233 50.52 14.91 38.81
N ILE A 234 50.88 13.81 39.49
CA ILE A 234 49.92 12.78 39.90
C ILE A 234 48.83 13.36 40.83
N THR A 235 49.21 14.22 41.77
CA THR A 235 48.24 14.82 42.71
C THR A 235 47.26 15.73 41.97
N VAL A 236 47.74 16.53 41.02
CA VAL A 236 46.90 17.41 40.21
C VAL A 236 45.90 16.59 39.39
N MET A 237 46.38 15.57 38.69
CA MET A 237 45.58 14.77 37.77
C MET A 237 44.61 13.80 38.47
N SER A 238 44.98 13.26 39.63
CA SER A 238 44.16 12.25 40.32
C SER A 238 43.29 12.79 41.45
N VAL A 239 43.57 14.00 41.96
CA VAL A 239 42.88 14.55 43.14
C VAL A 239 42.40 15.98 42.91
N THR A 240 43.30 16.90 42.52
CA THR A 240 42.99 18.33 42.51
C THR A 240 41.94 18.68 41.45
N ASN A 241 42.01 18.07 40.26
CA ASN A 241 41.06 18.29 39.18
C ASN A 241 39.68 17.62 39.39
N ALA A 242 39.50 16.78 40.41
CA ALA A 242 38.35 15.87 40.50
C ALA A 242 37.00 16.59 40.43
N ASN A 243 36.88 17.77 41.05
CA ASN A 243 35.65 18.55 41.00
C ASN A 243 35.31 19.03 39.58
N ILE A 244 36.30 19.55 38.83
CA ILE A 244 36.05 20.03 37.48
C ILE A 244 35.88 18.86 36.50
N SER A 245 36.65 17.78 36.64
CA SER A 245 36.48 16.57 35.81
C SER A 245 35.08 15.98 35.97
N ASN A 246 34.59 15.84 37.21
CA ASN A 246 33.22 15.37 37.46
C ASN A 246 32.15 16.32 36.90
N ALA A 247 32.36 17.64 36.95
CA ALA A 247 31.46 18.61 36.35
C ALA A 247 31.43 18.50 34.83
N THR A 248 32.62 18.40 34.19
CA THR A 248 32.75 18.22 32.74
C THR A 248 32.12 16.91 32.28
N GLN A 249 32.31 15.80 33.01
CA GLN A 249 31.64 14.53 32.73
C GLN A 249 30.11 14.66 32.79
N ALA A 250 29.58 15.29 33.85
CA ALA A 250 28.14 15.47 34.01
C ALA A 250 27.54 16.34 32.88
N ASP A 251 28.30 17.30 32.39
CA ASP A 251 27.97 18.12 31.24
C ASP A 251 27.87 17.31 29.95
N PHE A 252 28.87 16.46 29.66
CA PHE A 252 28.83 15.55 28.52
C PHE A 252 27.71 14.51 28.62
N ASP A 253 27.43 13.98 29.81
CA ASP A 253 26.28 13.08 30.03
C ASP A 253 24.96 13.78 29.68
N ALA A 254 24.81 15.05 30.08
CA ALA A 254 23.63 15.85 29.76
C ALA A 254 23.51 16.13 28.24
N LEU A 255 24.62 16.49 27.58
CA LEU A 255 24.67 16.69 26.13
C LEU A 255 24.32 15.40 25.38
N SER A 256 24.92 14.28 25.75
CA SER A 256 24.67 12.95 25.19
C SER A 256 23.20 12.54 25.30
N ALA A 257 22.61 12.73 26.48
CA ALA A 257 21.21 12.41 26.73
C ALA A 257 20.26 13.28 25.89
N MET A 258 20.62 14.54 25.64
CA MET A 258 19.86 15.43 24.76
C MET A 258 20.04 15.06 23.28
N ALA A 259 21.27 14.85 22.83
CA ALA A 259 21.59 14.47 21.45
C ALA A 259 20.92 13.14 21.06
N SER A 260 21.00 12.13 21.93
CA SER A 260 20.37 10.81 21.75
C SER A 260 18.84 10.91 21.61
N LYS A 261 18.20 11.79 22.39
CA LYS A 261 16.74 12.01 22.29
C LYS A 261 16.35 12.61 20.92
N VAL A 262 17.13 13.55 20.41
CA VAL A 262 16.87 14.13 19.08
C VAL A 262 17.12 13.09 17.99
N GLU A 263 18.17 12.28 18.11
CA GLU A 263 18.47 11.19 17.16
C GLU A 263 17.34 10.15 17.10
N MET A 264 16.83 9.69 18.25
CA MET A 264 15.70 8.75 18.32
C MET A 264 14.43 9.35 17.71
N ALA A 265 14.15 10.62 17.99
CA ALA A 265 13.01 11.33 17.41
C ALA A 265 13.13 11.43 15.88
N ALA A 266 14.33 11.73 15.36
CA ALA A 266 14.60 11.78 13.94
C ALA A 266 14.45 10.40 13.26
N LYS A 267 15.05 9.35 13.83
CA LYS A 267 14.92 7.96 13.33
C LYS A 267 13.46 7.51 13.28
N SER A 268 12.71 7.70 14.37
CA SER A 268 11.29 7.31 14.42
C SER A 268 10.43 8.09 13.42
N GLY A 269 10.72 9.39 13.22
CA GLY A 269 10.05 10.24 12.24
C GLY A 269 10.29 9.81 10.79
N VAL A 270 11.49 9.32 10.47
CA VAL A 270 11.82 8.74 9.16
C VAL A 270 11.12 7.40 8.96
N VAL A 271 11.19 6.49 9.93
CA VAL A 271 10.54 5.17 9.85
C VAL A 271 9.02 5.31 9.68
N SER A 272 8.38 6.19 10.47
CA SER A 272 6.96 6.48 10.33
C SER A 272 6.60 7.03 8.95
N GLN A 273 7.45 7.88 8.36
CA GLN A 273 7.22 8.43 7.01
C GLN A 273 7.33 7.36 5.93
N VAL A 274 8.30 6.44 6.05
CA VAL A 274 8.46 5.31 5.13
C VAL A 274 7.23 4.41 5.22
N ASN A 275 6.79 4.06 6.42
CA ASN A 275 5.58 3.23 6.61
C ASN A 275 4.33 3.89 6.04
N SER A 276 4.11 5.18 6.30
CA SER A 276 2.99 5.93 5.70
C SER A 276 3.05 5.93 4.17
N SER A 277 4.25 6.08 3.60
CA SER A 277 4.45 6.03 2.14
C SER A 277 4.15 4.63 1.57
N LEU A 278 4.55 3.56 2.28
CA LEU A 278 4.26 2.18 1.89
C LEU A 278 2.77 1.84 1.98
N VAL A 279 2.08 2.26 3.05
CA VAL A 279 0.62 2.08 3.18
C VAL A 279 -0.11 2.82 2.06
N MET A 280 0.28 4.06 1.79
CA MET A 280 -0.30 4.87 0.72
C MET A 280 -0.07 4.24 -0.67
N LEU A 281 1.14 3.72 -0.94
CA LEU A 281 1.44 2.96 -2.15
C LEU A 281 0.57 1.70 -2.25
N GLY A 282 0.42 0.94 -1.16
CA GLY A 282 -0.45 -0.24 -1.09
C GLY A 282 -1.91 0.08 -1.42
N ILE A 283 -2.44 1.18 -0.88
CA ILE A 283 -3.80 1.66 -1.19
C ILE A 283 -3.93 2.01 -2.68
N LEU A 284 -2.94 2.69 -3.27
CA LEU A 284 -2.96 3.04 -4.69
C LEU A 284 -2.93 1.81 -5.59
N VAL A 285 -2.10 0.82 -5.27
CA VAL A 285 -2.06 -0.46 -6.00
C VAL A 285 -3.40 -1.17 -5.90
N ALA A 286 -3.97 -1.27 -4.69
CA ALA A 286 -5.27 -1.90 -4.49
C ALA A 286 -6.39 -1.17 -5.27
N LEU A 287 -6.42 0.16 -5.24
CA LEU A 287 -7.38 0.96 -5.99
C LEU A 287 -7.20 0.79 -7.50
N GLY A 288 -5.95 0.75 -7.98
CA GLY A 288 -5.63 0.48 -9.38
C GLY A 288 -6.15 -0.88 -9.85
N ILE A 289 -5.98 -1.93 -9.04
CA ILE A 289 -6.52 -3.27 -9.33
C ILE A 289 -8.04 -3.25 -9.38
N VAL A 290 -8.71 -2.63 -8.39
CA VAL A 290 -10.18 -2.53 -8.36
C VAL A 290 -10.69 -1.80 -9.59
N LEU A 291 -10.08 -0.67 -9.96
CA LEU A 291 -10.47 0.10 -11.14
C LEU A 291 -10.23 -0.66 -12.44
N ALA A 292 -9.13 -1.41 -12.56
CA ALA A 292 -8.87 -2.28 -13.71
C ALA A 292 -9.95 -3.36 -13.84
N VAL A 293 -10.30 -4.04 -12.74
CA VAL A 293 -11.36 -5.07 -12.73
C VAL A 293 -12.72 -4.46 -13.13
N LEU A 294 -13.09 -3.31 -12.55
CA LEU A 294 -14.34 -2.63 -12.88
C LEU A 294 -14.38 -2.15 -14.34
N ALA A 295 -13.27 -1.63 -14.84
CA ALA A 295 -13.12 -1.22 -16.23
C ALA A 295 -13.28 -2.40 -17.19
N THR A 296 -12.58 -3.51 -16.95
CA THR A 296 -12.68 -4.72 -17.77
C THR A 296 -14.10 -5.28 -17.72
N TRP A 297 -14.71 -5.36 -16.54
CA TRP A 297 -16.08 -5.83 -16.36
C TRP A 297 -17.07 -4.96 -17.16
N TRP A 298 -16.94 -3.64 -17.07
CA TRP A 298 -17.77 -2.69 -17.79
C TRP A 298 -17.59 -2.80 -19.31
N LEU A 299 -16.37 -2.99 -19.79
CA LEU A 299 -16.06 -3.14 -21.22
C LEU A 299 -16.63 -4.45 -21.79
N VAL A 300 -16.53 -5.54 -21.03
CA VAL A 300 -17.15 -6.83 -21.40
C VAL A 300 -18.66 -6.71 -21.52
N LEU A 301 -19.33 -6.04 -20.57
CA LEU A 301 -20.78 -5.85 -20.59
C LEU A 301 -21.25 -4.91 -21.71
N SER A 302 -20.49 -3.84 -21.98
CA SER A 302 -20.92 -2.77 -22.89
C SER A 302 -20.52 -2.98 -24.34
N ILE A 303 -19.50 -3.79 -24.63
CA ILE A 303 -18.99 -4.00 -26.00
C ILE A 303 -18.95 -5.49 -26.34
N THR A 304 -18.22 -6.29 -25.57
CA THR A 304 -17.97 -7.70 -25.92
C THR A 304 -19.26 -8.53 -25.95
N ARG A 305 -20.15 -8.38 -24.97
CA ARG A 305 -21.43 -9.11 -24.95
C ARG A 305 -22.40 -8.72 -26.07
N PRO A 306 -22.65 -7.43 -26.37
CA PRO A 306 -23.45 -7.05 -27.54
C PRO A 306 -22.87 -7.56 -28.87
N LEU A 307 -21.54 -7.47 -29.05
CA LEU A 307 -20.89 -8.00 -30.26
C LEU A 307 -21.04 -9.51 -30.39
N ASP A 308 -20.89 -10.27 -29.30
CA ASP A 308 -21.13 -11.72 -29.28
C ASP A 308 -22.59 -12.06 -29.61
N SER A 309 -23.56 -11.27 -29.12
CA SER A 309 -24.97 -11.45 -29.47
C SER A 309 -25.25 -11.20 -30.96
N ILE A 310 -24.60 -10.19 -31.56
CA ILE A 310 -24.73 -9.91 -33.00
C ILE A 310 -24.10 -11.04 -33.81
N GLY A 311 -22.89 -11.49 -33.43
CA GLY A 311 -22.19 -12.60 -34.09
C GLY A 311 -22.99 -13.91 -34.06
N LYS A 312 -23.62 -14.23 -32.92
CA LYS A 312 -24.52 -15.40 -32.80
C LYS A 312 -25.73 -15.32 -33.71
N ALA A 313 -26.34 -14.14 -33.87
CA ALA A 313 -27.48 -13.97 -34.78
C ALA A 313 -27.07 -14.13 -36.25
N ILE A 314 -25.89 -13.61 -36.63
CA ILE A 314 -25.34 -13.81 -37.98
C ILE A 314 -25.10 -15.30 -38.26
N ALA A 315 -24.43 -16.01 -37.35
CA ALA A 315 -24.17 -17.44 -37.50
C ALA A 315 -25.45 -18.29 -37.63
N ALA A 316 -26.51 -17.93 -36.88
CA ALA A 316 -27.81 -18.59 -36.99
C ALA A 316 -28.45 -18.38 -38.37
N VAL A 317 -28.42 -17.14 -38.89
CA VAL A 317 -28.92 -16.80 -40.22
C VAL A 317 -28.14 -17.52 -41.32
N GLU A 318 -26.81 -17.61 -41.20
CA GLU A 318 -25.96 -18.39 -42.12
C GLU A 318 -26.31 -19.87 -42.14
N SER A 319 -26.73 -20.43 -40.98
CA SER A 319 -27.21 -21.82 -40.88
C SER A 319 -28.66 -22.02 -41.38
N GLY A 320 -29.32 -20.96 -41.87
CA GLY A 320 -30.68 -21.00 -42.40
C GLY A 320 -31.78 -20.65 -41.39
N ASP A 321 -31.45 -20.37 -40.13
CA ASP A 321 -32.42 -19.89 -39.13
C ASP A 321 -32.66 -18.39 -39.30
N LEU A 322 -33.62 -18.04 -40.16
CA LEU A 322 -34.06 -16.67 -40.33
C LEU A 322 -34.93 -16.14 -39.17
N GLY A 323 -35.33 -16.99 -38.22
CA GLY A 323 -36.05 -16.58 -37.01
C GLY A 323 -35.15 -15.89 -35.98
N ALA A 324 -33.83 -16.10 -36.07
CA ALA A 324 -32.86 -15.49 -35.18
C ALA A 324 -32.87 -13.95 -35.24
N ARG A 325 -32.65 -13.30 -34.09
CA ARG A 325 -32.58 -11.84 -33.96
C ARG A 325 -31.43 -11.44 -33.05
N ALA A 326 -30.73 -10.37 -33.42
CA ALA A 326 -29.75 -9.72 -32.56
C ALA A 326 -30.45 -8.84 -31.51
N ARG A 327 -29.98 -8.88 -30.26
CA ARG A 327 -30.56 -8.06 -29.18
C ARG A 327 -30.17 -6.59 -29.33
N VAL A 328 -31.14 -5.70 -29.54
CA VAL A 328 -30.93 -4.24 -29.54
C VAL A 328 -31.01 -3.72 -28.11
N ALA A 329 -29.86 -3.68 -27.42
CA ALA A 329 -29.79 -3.30 -26.00
C ALA A 329 -29.39 -1.84 -25.75
N SER A 330 -29.01 -1.10 -26.79
CA SER A 330 -28.34 0.20 -26.70
C SER A 330 -28.76 1.09 -27.88
N ARG A 331 -28.62 2.42 -27.74
CA ARG A 331 -28.82 3.43 -28.80
C ARG A 331 -27.53 3.89 -29.48
N ASP A 332 -26.40 3.24 -29.19
CA ASP A 332 -25.08 3.51 -29.77
C ASP A 332 -24.87 2.84 -31.14
N GLU A 333 -23.62 2.85 -31.62
CA GLU A 333 -23.23 2.23 -32.89
C GLU A 333 -23.52 0.72 -32.92
N LEU A 334 -23.39 0.02 -31.79
CA LEU A 334 -23.69 -1.42 -31.70
C LEU A 334 -25.20 -1.67 -31.78
N GLY A 335 -26.00 -0.80 -31.16
CA GLY A 335 -27.45 -0.81 -31.29
C GLY A 335 -27.93 -0.58 -32.72
N ALA A 336 -27.32 0.39 -33.42
CA ALA A 336 -27.60 0.67 -34.82
C ALA A 336 -27.27 -0.53 -35.73
N VAL A 337 -26.10 -1.18 -35.51
CA VAL A 337 -25.72 -2.39 -36.25
C VAL A 337 -26.68 -3.55 -35.98
N ALA A 338 -27.06 -3.80 -34.72
CA ALA A 338 -28.01 -4.85 -34.37
C ALA A 338 -29.40 -4.60 -35.00
N SER A 339 -29.88 -3.35 -34.99
CA SER A 339 -31.15 -2.97 -35.63
C SER A 339 -31.10 -3.16 -37.15
N GLY A 340 -30.01 -2.71 -37.80
CA GLY A 340 -29.80 -2.89 -39.23
C GLY A 340 -29.74 -4.36 -39.64
N LEU A 341 -29.06 -5.20 -38.84
CA LEU A 341 -29.03 -6.65 -39.07
C LEU A 341 -30.43 -7.26 -38.98
N ASN A 342 -31.22 -6.93 -37.94
CA ASN A 342 -32.58 -7.44 -37.81
C ASN A 342 -33.48 -7.02 -38.97
N ALA A 343 -33.34 -5.79 -39.47
CA ALA A 343 -34.07 -5.32 -40.64
C ALA A 343 -33.68 -6.08 -41.92
N ALA A 344 -32.39 -6.37 -42.10
CA ALA A 344 -31.91 -7.17 -43.22
C ALA A 344 -32.44 -8.62 -43.17
N ILE A 345 -32.47 -9.25 -41.99
CA ILE A 345 -33.04 -10.59 -41.80
C ILE A 345 -34.54 -10.59 -42.16
N ALA A 346 -35.29 -9.58 -41.70
CA ALA A 346 -36.71 -9.46 -42.01
C ALA A 346 -36.97 -9.29 -43.52
N ALA A 347 -36.16 -8.47 -44.21
CA ALA A 347 -36.24 -8.32 -45.66
C ALA A 347 -35.94 -9.63 -46.41
N GLN A 348 -34.97 -10.41 -45.92
CA GLN A 348 -34.64 -11.71 -46.50
C GLN A 348 -35.77 -12.74 -46.30
N GLN A 349 -36.42 -12.76 -45.13
CA GLN A 349 -37.61 -13.58 -44.89
C GLN A 349 -38.74 -13.22 -45.85
N ALA A 350 -39.06 -11.93 -45.97
CA ALA A 350 -40.09 -11.46 -46.89
C ALA A 350 -39.78 -11.83 -48.35
N SER A 351 -38.50 -11.77 -48.75
CA SER A 351 -38.06 -12.19 -50.08
C SER A 351 -38.26 -13.70 -50.31
N GLN A 352 -37.92 -14.55 -49.32
CA GLN A 352 -38.15 -16.00 -49.42
C GLN A 352 -39.65 -16.34 -49.47
N GLU A 353 -40.47 -15.66 -48.66
CA GLU A 353 -41.93 -15.81 -48.69
C GLU A 353 -42.51 -15.39 -50.04
N ALA A 354 -42.04 -14.28 -50.61
CA ALA A 354 -42.46 -13.81 -51.93
C ALA A 354 -42.06 -14.79 -53.05
N VAL A 355 -40.84 -15.33 -53.01
CA VAL A 355 -40.39 -16.37 -53.96
C VAL A 355 -41.22 -17.65 -53.80
N GLY A 356 -41.52 -18.07 -52.57
CA GLY A 356 -42.40 -19.22 -52.30
C GLY A 356 -43.81 -19.02 -52.84
N ALA A 357 -44.41 -17.85 -52.60
CA ALA A 357 -45.72 -17.50 -53.13
C ALA A 357 -45.73 -17.45 -54.66
N GLN A 358 -44.66 -16.94 -55.28
CA GLN A 358 -44.53 -16.90 -56.74
C GLN A 358 -44.32 -18.29 -57.35
N ALA A 359 -43.57 -19.16 -56.69
CA ALA A 359 -43.41 -20.56 -57.10
C ALA A 359 -44.75 -21.32 -57.00
N GLU A 360 -45.56 -21.07 -55.97
CA GLU A 360 -46.88 -21.68 -55.84
C GLU A 360 -47.85 -21.19 -56.91
N LEU A 361 -47.88 -19.88 -57.18
CA LEU A 361 -48.64 -19.31 -58.29
C LEU A 361 -48.22 -19.91 -59.65
N GLN A 362 -46.92 -20.13 -59.87
CA GLN A 362 -46.43 -20.81 -61.06
C GLN A 362 -46.85 -22.28 -61.13
N ARG A 363 -46.86 -23.00 -60.00
CA ARG A 363 -47.35 -24.38 -59.94
C ARG A 363 -48.83 -24.48 -60.29
N ILE A 364 -49.65 -23.59 -59.73
CA ILE A 364 -51.09 -23.52 -60.03
C ILE A 364 -51.30 -23.19 -61.52
N ALA A 365 -50.61 -22.17 -62.04
CA ALA A 365 -50.70 -21.79 -63.46
C ALA A 365 -50.22 -22.90 -64.43
N ALA A 366 -49.19 -23.65 -64.05
CA ALA A 366 -48.71 -24.79 -64.84
C ALA A 366 -49.73 -25.95 -64.83
N ALA A 367 -50.31 -26.27 -63.66
CA ALA A 367 -51.36 -27.28 -63.54
C ALA A 367 -52.59 -26.91 -64.38
N ASP A 368 -53.00 -25.64 -64.36
CA ASP A 368 -54.09 -25.13 -65.20
C ASP A 368 -53.77 -25.27 -66.70
N SER A 369 -52.53 -24.96 -67.12
CA SER A 369 -52.11 -25.07 -68.51
C SER A 369 -52.07 -26.52 -69.01
N ASP A 370 -51.63 -27.46 -68.17
CA ASP A 370 -51.65 -28.89 -68.46
C ASP A 370 -53.08 -29.44 -68.57
N ALA A 371 -53.98 -29.02 -67.66
CA ALA A 371 -55.39 -29.36 -67.72
C ALA A 371 -56.04 -28.85 -69.01
N LEU A 372 -55.78 -27.59 -69.39
CA LEU A 372 -56.26 -26.98 -70.63
C LEU A 372 -55.75 -27.74 -71.87
N SER A 373 -54.48 -28.12 -71.89
CA SER A 373 -53.87 -28.88 -72.98
C SER A 373 -54.43 -30.30 -73.09
N SER A 374 -54.80 -30.92 -71.98
CA SER A 374 -55.50 -32.21 -71.94
C SER A 374 -56.90 -32.10 -72.57
N VAL A 375 -57.66 -31.08 -72.18
CA VAL A 375 -58.99 -30.80 -72.76
C VAL A 375 -58.88 -30.55 -74.26
N LEU A 376 -57.93 -29.72 -74.71
CA LEU A 376 -57.73 -29.44 -76.14
C LEU A 376 -57.36 -30.71 -76.93
N ARG A 377 -56.53 -31.61 -76.38
CA ARG A 377 -56.22 -32.91 -77.00
C ARG A 377 -57.45 -33.82 -77.09
N SER A 378 -58.30 -33.85 -76.06
CA SER A 378 -59.54 -34.63 -76.08
C SER A 378 -60.51 -34.13 -77.17
N VAL A 379 -60.62 -32.81 -77.33
CA VAL A 379 -61.46 -32.16 -78.34
C VAL A 379 -60.92 -32.39 -79.75
N GLN A 380 -59.60 -32.32 -79.97
CA GLN A 380 -58.99 -32.53 -81.29
C GLN A 380 -58.95 -34.01 -81.72
N GLY A 381 -58.89 -34.95 -80.77
CA GLY A 381 -58.87 -36.39 -81.05
C GLY A 381 -60.25 -37.01 -81.32
N ALA A 382 -61.33 -36.28 -81.02
CA ALA A 382 -62.69 -36.77 -81.20
C ALA A 382 -63.15 -36.66 -82.66
N SER A 383 -63.79 -37.73 -83.15
CA SER A 383 -64.17 -37.88 -84.55
C SER A 383 -65.63 -37.47 -84.84
N SER A 384 -66.40 -37.16 -83.80
CA SER A 384 -67.80 -36.72 -83.87
C SER A 384 -68.16 -35.73 -82.75
N VAL A 385 -69.21 -34.93 -82.96
CA VAL A 385 -69.65 -33.90 -82.00
C VAL A 385 -70.04 -34.48 -80.64
N ASP A 386 -70.66 -35.67 -80.62
CA ASP A 386 -71.11 -36.33 -79.39
C ASP A 386 -69.91 -36.86 -78.56
N GLU A 387 -68.85 -37.26 -79.26
CA GLU A 387 -67.58 -37.71 -78.68
C GLU A 387 -66.72 -36.55 -78.14
N VAL A 388 -66.78 -35.37 -78.79
CA VAL A 388 -66.20 -34.13 -78.27
C VAL A 388 -66.89 -33.74 -76.95
N LEU A 389 -68.22 -33.86 -76.89
CA LEU A 389 -69.00 -33.52 -75.70
C LEU A 389 -68.67 -34.45 -74.54
N HIS A 390 -68.70 -35.77 -74.76
CA HIS A 390 -68.40 -36.74 -73.70
C HIS A 390 -66.92 -36.70 -73.27
N SER A 391 -65.97 -36.73 -74.22
CA SER A 391 -64.54 -36.77 -73.85
C SER A 391 -64.02 -35.44 -73.30
N GLY A 392 -64.54 -34.31 -73.81
CA GLY A 392 -64.25 -32.98 -73.29
C GLY A 392 -64.80 -32.75 -71.89
N LEU A 393 -66.02 -33.21 -71.60
CA LEU A 393 -66.59 -33.18 -70.24
C LEU A 393 -65.79 -34.03 -69.26
N ASP A 394 -65.38 -35.23 -69.66
CA ASP A 394 -64.56 -36.10 -68.81
C ASP A 394 -63.14 -35.54 -68.61
N ALA A 395 -62.54 -34.89 -69.61
CA ALA A 395 -61.25 -34.22 -69.49
C ALA A 395 -61.33 -32.99 -68.56
N ILE A 396 -62.39 -32.18 -68.65
CA ILE A 396 -62.64 -31.07 -67.72
C ILE A 396 -62.86 -31.60 -66.31
N ARG A 397 -63.68 -32.65 -66.17
CA ARG A 397 -63.97 -33.27 -64.87
C ARG A 397 -62.72 -33.87 -64.24
N SER A 398 -61.86 -34.53 -65.00
CA SER A 398 -60.63 -35.14 -64.47
C SER A 398 -59.50 -34.14 -64.22
N GLY A 399 -59.37 -33.11 -65.08
CA GLY A 399 -58.32 -32.09 -64.97
C GLY A 399 -58.56 -31.03 -63.89
N PHE A 400 -59.82 -30.65 -63.66
CA PHE A 400 -60.18 -29.58 -62.70
C PHE A 400 -60.83 -30.08 -61.39
N ALA A 401 -61.11 -31.38 -61.22
CA ALA A 401 -61.68 -31.89 -59.97
C ALA A 401 -60.67 -32.04 -58.81
N PHE A 402 -59.38 -31.80 -59.04
CA PHE A 402 -58.33 -31.89 -58.01
C PHE A 402 -57.81 -30.52 -57.54
N SER A 403 -58.33 -29.39 -58.04
CA SER A 403 -57.80 -28.05 -57.76
C SER A 403 -58.62 -27.22 -56.75
N TYR A 404 -59.49 -27.83 -55.94
CA TYR A 404 -60.16 -27.18 -54.80
C TYR A 404 -60.19 -28.04 -53.54
#